data_AF-A0A945S6A8-F1
#
_entry.id   AF-A0A945S6A8-F1
#
_cell.length_a   1.000
_cell.length_b   1.000
_cell.length_c   1.000
_cell.angle_alpha   90.00
_cell.angle_beta   90.00
_cell.angle_gamma   90.00
#
_symmetry.space_group_name_H-M   'P 1'
#
loop_
_entity.id
_entity.type
_entity.pdbx_description
1 polymer ?
#
loop_
_entity_poly.entity_id
_entity_poly.type
_entity_poly.pdbx_seq_one_letter_code
_entity_poly.pdbx_strand_id
1 'polypeptide(L)'
;MMATRHLTTFMAALLVACVAAAQQPKRQVDDWNVTNGTIAVENYQGKEAFHLVSSKTLTLARRRGMSFRDGTIELDIAAPGKGNHYLGVAFRVQDKVARNLKVRDSSKRLFENIYFRPFASGTGNAIQYCASGTKCNWSYLRKNYPGVYEAKTDLSETGWFHVKIVIAGVTAKVYVNDATTPDLVVKDLKHGLSEGGVGLTTYHKSAYFANLKVTPADADPGRNPRRCRLLFTRAHGEWKPPSRLAKLAERIGLDVVTSDEAITPNTLRSADVLFIFMPTKPFTDGERNAVAGFVKGGGSLLLVLDEEQRQSLKKTGVNGLIAPFGMALTEDTPYLHNRGAIAQKGVVNAGAREVPYSGGRAVRGGTPFSFILDREGRATELAHGAYTVTPKGSRIIVLGEGMAFLFMGGKTGVRLTGTKPRDTNYWGKDSSVFNREILEWLTAPR
;
A
#
# COMPACT_ATOMS: atom_id res chain seq x y z
N MET A 1 87.62 40.26 -13.27
CA MET A 1 86.28 40.66 -13.73
C MET A 1 85.44 39.41 -13.87
N MET A 2 84.28 39.39 -13.21
CA MET A 2 83.31 38.29 -13.20
C MET A 2 82.86 37.88 -14.60
N ALA A 3 82.78 36.57 -14.85
CA ALA A 3 81.93 36.01 -15.88
C ALA A 3 81.45 34.60 -15.46
N THR A 4 80.19 34.58 -15.05
CA THR A 4 79.23 33.46 -15.01
C THR A 4 79.28 32.54 -16.23
N ARG A 5 78.80 31.29 -16.10
CA ARG A 5 77.88 30.53 -17.00
C ARG A 5 77.94 29.02 -16.64
N HIS A 6 76.95 28.49 -15.90
CA HIS A 6 75.71 27.81 -16.34
C HIS A 6 75.83 26.28 -16.28
N LEU A 7 75.23 25.72 -15.23
CA LEU A 7 74.92 24.29 -15.06
C LEU A 7 73.71 23.96 -15.96
N THR A 8 73.89 23.09 -16.94
CA THR A 8 72.82 22.54 -17.78
C THR A 8 72.07 21.45 -17.03
N THR A 9 70.84 21.72 -16.60
CA THR A 9 69.93 20.71 -16.04
C THR A 9 68.99 20.21 -17.15
N PHE A 10 69.16 18.96 -17.57
CA PHE A 10 68.23 18.25 -18.46
C PHE A 10 66.94 17.94 -17.69
N MET A 11 65.83 18.57 -18.08
CA MET A 11 64.50 18.27 -17.56
C MET A 11 63.79 17.32 -18.53
N ALA A 12 63.69 16.04 -18.17
CA ALA A 12 62.93 15.05 -18.93
C ALA A 12 61.43 15.28 -18.71
N ALA A 13 60.72 15.70 -19.76
CA ALA A 13 59.27 15.82 -19.74
C ALA A 13 58.62 14.44 -19.88
N LEU A 14 58.07 13.92 -18.78
CA LEU A 14 57.25 12.72 -18.75
C LEU A 14 55.85 13.06 -19.30
N LEU A 15 55.57 12.68 -20.55
CA LEU A 15 54.23 12.73 -21.13
C LEU A 15 53.37 11.62 -20.51
N VAL A 16 52.52 11.98 -19.54
CA VAL A 16 51.46 11.09 -19.04
C VAL A 16 50.29 11.14 -20.03
N ALA A 17 50.18 10.12 -20.88
CA ALA A 17 49.01 9.92 -21.71
C ALA A 17 47.82 9.49 -20.83
N CYS A 18 46.90 10.42 -20.56
CA CYS A 18 45.61 10.10 -19.96
C CYS A 18 44.76 9.33 -20.99
N VAL A 19 44.75 8.00 -20.90
CA VAL A 19 43.75 7.19 -21.59
C VAL A 19 42.42 7.40 -20.86
N ALA A 20 41.58 8.29 -21.40
CA ALA A 20 40.19 8.37 -20.99
C ALA A 20 39.50 7.06 -21.42
N ALA A 21 39.22 6.18 -20.47
CA ALA A 21 38.38 5.01 -20.71
C ALA A 21 36.95 5.50 -21.02
N ALA A 22 36.58 5.55 -22.30
CA ALA A 22 35.21 5.77 -22.70
C ALA A 22 34.35 4.61 -22.15
N GLN A 23 33.43 4.91 -21.22
CA GLN A 23 32.43 3.95 -20.77
C GLN A 23 31.60 3.52 -21.97
N GLN A 24 31.59 2.22 -22.28
CA GLN A 24 30.70 1.68 -23.32
C GLN A 24 29.24 2.04 -22.97
N PRO A 25 28.42 2.43 -23.97
CA PRO A 25 27.03 2.76 -23.72
C PRO A 25 26.31 1.55 -23.11
N LYS A 26 25.58 1.81 -22.02
CA LYS A 26 24.81 0.81 -21.30
C LYS A 26 23.82 0.12 -22.25
N ARG A 27 23.86 -1.21 -22.36
CA ARG A 27 22.97 -1.95 -23.26
C ARG A 27 21.58 -2.06 -22.64
N GLN A 28 20.52 -2.00 -23.44
CA GLN A 28 19.13 -2.10 -22.95
C GLN A 28 18.85 -3.41 -22.21
N VAL A 29 19.57 -4.49 -22.54
CA VAL A 29 19.53 -5.78 -21.79
C VAL A 29 20.01 -5.65 -20.35
N ASP A 30 20.90 -4.69 -20.05
CA ASP A 30 21.45 -4.47 -18.71
C ASP A 30 20.43 -3.84 -17.75
N ASP A 31 19.26 -3.44 -18.25
CA ASP A 31 18.15 -3.00 -17.41
C ASP A 31 17.37 -4.16 -16.80
N TRP A 32 17.71 -5.41 -17.10
CA TRP A 32 16.94 -6.57 -16.67
C TRP A 32 17.71 -7.50 -15.71
N ASN A 33 17.02 -7.99 -14.70
CA ASN A 33 17.45 -9.09 -13.87
C ASN A 33 16.63 -10.33 -14.26
N VAL A 34 17.27 -11.29 -14.93
CA VAL A 34 16.61 -12.47 -15.47
C VAL A 34 16.82 -13.68 -14.55
N THR A 35 15.73 -14.34 -14.18
CA THR A 35 15.74 -15.60 -13.42
C THR A 35 15.27 -16.73 -14.32
N ASN A 36 16.02 -17.84 -14.36
CA ASN A 36 15.72 -19.05 -15.14
C ASN A 36 15.58 -18.81 -16.66
N GLY A 37 16.45 -18.00 -17.28
CA GLY A 37 16.42 -17.77 -18.72
C GLY A 37 17.38 -16.68 -19.18
N THR A 38 17.23 -16.23 -20.41
CA THR A 38 18.00 -15.15 -21.02
C THR A 38 17.08 -14.11 -21.64
N ILE A 39 17.57 -12.87 -21.78
CA ILE A 39 16.90 -11.80 -22.50
C ILE A 39 17.87 -11.20 -23.51
N ALA A 40 17.41 -11.02 -24.75
CA ALA A 40 18.15 -10.35 -25.82
C ALA A 40 17.29 -9.25 -26.44
N VAL A 41 17.91 -8.32 -27.14
CA VAL A 41 17.21 -7.33 -27.99
C VAL A 41 17.41 -7.74 -29.43
N GLU A 42 16.32 -7.94 -30.16
CA GLU A 42 16.31 -8.43 -31.54
C GLU A 42 15.25 -7.67 -32.35
N ASN A 43 15.39 -7.64 -33.68
CA ASN A 43 14.29 -7.24 -34.54
C ASN A 43 13.36 -8.44 -34.74
N TYR A 44 12.09 -8.32 -34.34
CA TYR A 44 11.07 -9.33 -34.58
C TYR A 44 9.88 -8.71 -35.31
N GLN A 45 9.63 -9.19 -36.54
CA GLN A 45 8.53 -8.72 -37.40
C GLN A 45 8.48 -7.18 -37.50
N GLY A 46 9.64 -6.53 -37.67
CA GLY A 46 9.75 -5.09 -37.86
C GLY A 46 9.76 -4.25 -36.58
N LYS A 47 9.72 -4.85 -35.38
CA LYS A 47 9.87 -4.13 -34.10
C LYS A 47 11.17 -4.52 -33.40
N GLU A 48 11.86 -3.55 -32.81
CA GLU A 48 12.88 -3.84 -31.79
C GLU A 48 12.18 -4.41 -30.56
N ALA A 49 12.57 -5.61 -30.15
CA ALA A 49 11.86 -6.39 -29.15
C ALA A 49 12.81 -7.09 -28.19
N PHE A 50 12.38 -7.20 -26.94
CA PHE A 50 12.99 -8.11 -25.98
C PHE A 50 12.58 -9.54 -26.31
N HIS A 51 13.55 -10.39 -26.65
CA HIS A 51 13.38 -11.83 -26.75
C HIS A 51 13.70 -12.47 -25.40
N LEU A 52 12.67 -12.94 -24.71
CA LEU A 52 12.82 -13.67 -23.44
C LEU A 52 12.76 -15.17 -23.71
N VAL A 53 13.84 -15.89 -23.39
CA VAL A 53 13.96 -17.33 -23.61
C VAL A 53 14.03 -18.07 -22.28
N SER A 54 13.16 -19.07 -22.10
CA SER A 54 13.11 -19.85 -20.88
C SER A 54 14.17 -20.95 -20.81
N SER A 55 14.71 -21.17 -19.62
CA SER A 55 15.48 -22.38 -19.28
C SER A 55 14.79 -23.28 -18.26
N LYS A 56 13.62 -22.90 -17.71
CA LYS A 56 12.80 -23.72 -16.80
C LYS A 56 11.30 -23.58 -17.08
N THR A 57 10.46 -23.93 -16.11
CA THR A 57 9.01 -23.77 -16.21
C THR A 57 8.61 -22.30 -16.31
N LEU A 58 9.15 -21.43 -15.45
CA LEU A 58 8.89 -19.99 -15.45
C LEU A 58 10.19 -19.19 -15.44
N THR A 59 10.28 -18.29 -16.42
CA THR A 59 11.31 -17.25 -16.51
C THR A 59 10.73 -15.91 -16.18
N LEU A 60 11.46 -15.13 -15.38
CA LEU A 60 11.11 -13.77 -15.02
C LEU A 60 12.28 -12.86 -15.38
N ALA A 61 12.06 -11.91 -16.29
CA ALA A 61 12.93 -10.76 -16.46
C ALA A 61 12.32 -9.58 -15.70
N ARG A 62 12.90 -9.21 -14.56
CA ARG A 62 12.47 -8.05 -13.77
C ARG A 62 13.27 -6.82 -14.19
N ARG A 63 12.59 -5.71 -14.48
CA ARG A 63 13.26 -4.43 -14.78
C ARG A 63 13.92 -3.88 -13.51
N ARG A 64 15.20 -3.50 -13.62
CA ARG A 64 16.00 -2.92 -12.53
C ARG A 64 15.54 -1.50 -12.24
N GLY A 65 15.70 -1.09 -10.97
CA GLY A 65 15.44 0.29 -10.53
C GLY A 65 13.98 0.76 -10.62
N MET A 66 13.03 -0.13 -10.91
CA MET A 66 11.62 0.21 -11.04
C MET A 66 10.82 -0.30 -9.84
N SER A 67 9.99 0.59 -9.29
CA SER A 67 8.93 0.26 -8.33
C SER A 67 7.58 0.69 -8.89
N PHE A 68 6.58 -0.15 -8.73
CA PHE A 68 5.25 0.00 -9.29
C PHE A 68 4.22 -0.57 -8.32
N ARG A 69 3.25 0.26 -7.94
CA ARG A 69 2.10 -0.12 -7.12
C ARG A 69 0.84 -0.14 -7.96
N ASP A 70 0.44 1.02 -8.45
CA ASP A 70 -0.75 1.25 -9.27
C ASP A 70 -0.37 1.99 -10.54
N GLY A 71 -1.20 1.89 -11.57
CA GLY A 71 -0.99 2.54 -12.86
C GLY A 71 -1.31 1.64 -14.03
N THR A 72 -0.73 1.97 -15.18
CA THR A 72 -0.93 1.27 -16.44
C THR A 72 0.37 0.64 -16.92
N ILE A 73 0.30 -0.61 -17.36
CA ILE A 73 1.39 -1.30 -18.09
C ILE A 73 0.86 -1.60 -19.49
N GLU A 74 1.52 -1.04 -20.50
CA GLU A 74 1.18 -1.19 -21.92
C GLU A 74 2.38 -1.77 -22.68
N LEU A 75 2.13 -2.71 -23.58
CA LEU A 75 3.17 -3.36 -24.38
C LEU A 75 2.57 -4.13 -25.55
N ASP A 76 3.39 -4.40 -26.54
CA ASP A 76 3.09 -5.37 -27.58
C ASP A 76 3.74 -6.71 -27.24
N ILE A 77 3.02 -7.81 -27.46
CA ILE A 77 3.49 -9.17 -27.15
C ILE A 77 3.30 -10.08 -28.37
N ALA A 78 4.27 -10.96 -28.63
CA ALA A 78 4.17 -11.96 -29.69
C ALA A 78 4.80 -13.30 -29.28
N ALA A 79 4.24 -14.40 -29.80
CA ALA A 79 4.88 -15.70 -29.77
C ALA A 79 5.85 -15.82 -30.97
N PRO A 80 7.01 -16.50 -30.83
CA PRO A 80 7.94 -16.78 -31.93
C PRO A 80 7.33 -17.57 -33.10
N GLY A 81 6.18 -18.21 -32.88
CA GLY A 81 5.47 -19.05 -33.84
C GLY A 81 4.38 -19.86 -33.14
N LYS A 82 3.77 -20.81 -33.87
CA LYS A 82 2.70 -21.65 -33.36
C LYS A 82 3.15 -22.55 -32.21
N GLY A 83 2.22 -22.84 -31.30
CA GLY A 83 2.36 -23.82 -30.24
C GLY A 83 2.17 -23.24 -28.84
N ASN A 84 2.48 -24.05 -27.82
CA ASN A 84 2.14 -23.75 -26.42
C ASN A 84 3.06 -22.68 -25.79
N HIS A 85 3.00 -21.45 -26.30
CA HIS A 85 3.66 -20.29 -25.73
C HIS A 85 2.77 -19.63 -24.68
N TYR A 86 3.37 -19.23 -23.57
CA TYR A 86 2.72 -18.55 -22.46
C TYR A 86 3.48 -17.25 -22.21
N LEU A 87 2.88 -16.13 -22.57
CA LEU A 87 3.54 -14.83 -22.62
C LEU A 87 2.94 -13.97 -21.51
N GLY A 88 3.73 -13.36 -20.62
CA GLY A 88 3.14 -12.70 -19.46
C GLY A 88 3.84 -11.45 -18.99
N VAL A 89 3.13 -10.74 -18.12
CA VAL A 89 3.55 -9.53 -17.44
C VAL A 89 3.45 -9.77 -15.95
N ALA A 90 4.60 -9.65 -15.28
CA ALA A 90 4.68 -9.65 -13.82
C ALA A 90 4.66 -8.21 -13.31
N PHE A 91 3.94 -7.97 -12.20
CA PHE A 91 3.92 -6.68 -11.52
C PHE A 91 3.93 -6.86 -10.02
N ARG A 92 4.32 -5.79 -9.30
CA ARG A 92 4.55 -5.80 -7.85
C ARG A 92 5.55 -6.89 -7.44
N VAL A 93 6.59 -7.10 -8.25
CA VAL A 93 7.63 -8.11 -8.02
C VAL A 93 8.44 -7.74 -6.78
N GLN A 94 8.25 -8.52 -5.70
CA GLN A 94 8.91 -8.29 -4.42
C GLN A 94 10.29 -8.94 -4.38
N ASP A 95 11.16 -8.40 -3.53
CA ASP A 95 12.46 -9.01 -3.21
C ASP A 95 12.37 -10.17 -2.23
N LYS A 96 11.25 -10.27 -1.51
CA LYS A 96 10.95 -11.43 -0.67
C LYS A 96 10.73 -12.67 -1.54
N VAL A 97 11.23 -13.80 -1.06
CA VAL A 97 10.95 -15.12 -1.62
C VAL A 97 10.02 -15.90 -0.69
N ALA A 98 9.18 -16.77 -1.26
CA ALA A 98 8.35 -17.69 -0.51
C ALA A 98 9.23 -18.66 0.29
N ARG A 99 9.18 -18.57 1.64
CA ARG A 99 10.05 -19.37 2.52
C ARG A 99 9.57 -20.80 2.77
N ASN A 100 8.25 -21.06 2.70
CA ASN A 100 7.64 -22.34 3.14
C ASN A 100 6.42 -22.76 2.31
N LEU A 101 6.53 -22.82 1.00
CA LEU A 101 5.45 -23.39 0.19
C LEU A 101 5.97 -24.58 -0.61
N LYS A 102 5.20 -25.67 -0.61
CA LYS A 102 5.20 -26.72 -1.66
C LYS A 102 4.70 -26.12 -3.00
N VAL A 103 5.21 -24.95 -3.37
CA VAL A 103 4.90 -24.25 -4.60
C VAL A 103 5.81 -24.83 -5.66
N ARG A 104 5.19 -25.38 -6.71
CA ARG A 104 5.87 -25.94 -7.88
C ARG A 104 6.43 -24.87 -8.83
N ASP A 105 6.37 -23.60 -8.45
CA ASP A 105 6.89 -22.50 -9.26
C ASP A 105 8.42 -22.44 -9.16
N SER A 106 9.10 -22.40 -10.32
CA SER A 106 10.55 -22.24 -10.41
C SER A 106 11.03 -20.84 -10.04
N SER A 107 10.14 -19.84 -9.98
CA SER A 107 10.39 -18.51 -9.43
C SER A 107 9.92 -18.46 -7.99
N LYS A 108 10.84 -18.53 -7.01
CA LYS A 108 10.47 -18.40 -5.58
C LYS A 108 10.03 -16.98 -5.19
N ARG A 109 10.00 -16.01 -6.11
CA ARG A 109 9.65 -14.61 -5.86
C ARG A 109 8.13 -14.41 -5.73
N LEU A 110 7.73 -13.43 -4.93
CA LEU A 110 6.33 -13.01 -4.77
C LEU A 110 5.99 -11.94 -5.81
N PHE A 111 4.99 -12.20 -6.65
CA PHE A 111 4.48 -11.24 -7.65
C PHE A 111 3.11 -11.64 -8.16
N GLU A 112 2.40 -10.66 -8.72
CA GLU A 112 1.22 -10.85 -9.53
C GLU A 112 1.61 -11.11 -10.98
N ASN A 113 0.93 -12.01 -11.67
CA ASN A 113 1.22 -12.34 -13.06
C ASN A 113 -0.06 -12.49 -13.88
N ILE A 114 -0.12 -11.79 -15.00
CA ILE A 114 -1.14 -11.96 -16.03
C ILE A 114 -0.43 -12.50 -17.26
N TYR A 115 -0.92 -13.60 -17.81
CA TYR A 115 -0.32 -14.24 -18.98
C TYR A 115 -1.36 -14.65 -20.02
N PHE A 116 -0.88 -14.71 -21.25
CA PHE A 116 -1.62 -14.88 -22.49
C PHE A 116 -1.21 -16.19 -23.15
N ARG A 117 -2.18 -16.85 -23.77
CA ARG A 117 -2.02 -18.16 -24.41
C ARG A 117 -2.51 -18.06 -25.85
N PRO A 118 -1.66 -17.60 -26.79
CA PRO A 118 -2.08 -17.41 -28.18
C PRO A 118 -2.66 -18.67 -28.81
N PHE A 119 -2.11 -19.85 -28.52
CA PHE A 119 -2.63 -21.15 -28.97
C PHE A 119 -4.03 -21.51 -28.45
N ALA A 120 -4.57 -20.73 -27.51
CA ALA A 120 -5.90 -20.88 -26.96
C ALA A 120 -6.79 -19.66 -27.24
N SER A 121 -6.41 -18.85 -28.24
CA SER A 121 -7.17 -17.73 -28.77
C SER A 121 -8.64 -18.10 -29.00
N GLY A 122 -9.56 -17.20 -28.66
CA GLY A 122 -11.00 -17.43 -28.83
C GLY A 122 -11.63 -18.37 -27.79
N THR A 123 -10.87 -18.91 -26.84
CA THR A 123 -11.38 -19.79 -25.77
C THR A 123 -11.31 -19.11 -24.39
N GLY A 124 -12.11 -19.57 -23.42
CA GLY A 124 -12.19 -18.99 -22.05
C GLY A 124 -10.90 -19.02 -21.22
N ASN A 125 -9.80 -19.53 -21.78
CA ASN A 125 -8.52 -19.63 -21.08
C ASN A 125 -7.36 -18.97 -21.86
N ALA A 126 -7.69 -18.04 -22.77
CA ALA A 126 -6.75 -17.25 -23.56
C ALA A 126 -5.94 -16.24 -22.71
N ILE A 127 -6.58 -15.61 -21.71
CA ILE A 127 -5.92 -14.79 -20.68
C ILE A 127 -6.07 -15.51 -19.34
N GLN A 128 -5.02 -15.48 -18.51
CA GLN A 128 -5.06 -16.02 -17.16
C GLN A 128 -4.29 -15.18 -16.16
N TYR A 129 -4.77 -15.17 -14.92
CA TYR A 129 -4.10 -14.55 -13.77
C TYR A 129 -3.62 -15.62 -12.79
N CYS A 130 -2.44 -15.40 -12.19
CA CYS A 130 -1.93 -16.16 -11.06
C CYS A 130 -1.05 -15.30 -10.14
N ALA A 131 -0.86 -15.76 -8.90
CA ALA A 131 0.01 -15.10 -7.93
C ALA A 131 1.16 -16.02 -7.52
N SER A 132 2.36 -15.69 -8.00
CA SER A 132 3.58 -16.45 -7.73
C SER A 132 3.93 -16.43 -6.24
N GLY A 133 4.47 -17.54 -5.75
CA GLY A 133 4.81 -17.71 -4.33
C GLY A 133 3.59 -17.81 -3.41
N THR A 134 2.43 -18.18 -3.96
CA THR A 134 1.21 -18.54 -3.21
C THR A 134 0.64 -19.86 -3.73
N LYS A 135 -0.41 -20.40 -3.10
CA LYS A 135 -1.16 -21.54 -3.67
C LYS A 135 -1.98 -21.18 -4.93
N CYS A 136 -2.15 -19.89 -5.23
CA CYS A 136 -3.00 -19.37 -6.30
C CYS A 136 -2.34 -19.46 -7.69
N ASN A 137 -1.99 -20.68 -8.08
CA ASN A 137 -1.59 -20.99 -9.46
C ASN A 137 -2.84 -21.23 -10.35
N TRP A 138 -2.63 -21.36 -11.66
CA TRP A 138 -3.71 -21.53 -12.64
C TRP A 138 -4.64 -22.71 -12.31
N SER A 139 -4.09 -23.83 -11.84
CA SER A 139 -4.85 -25.05 -11.56
C SER A 139 -5.72 -24.87 -10.32
N TYR A 140 -5.17 -24.30 -9.26
CA TYR A 140 -5.91 -23.96 -8.05
C TYR A 140 -7.01 -22.94 -8.35
N LEU A 141 -6.70 -21.87 -9.07
CA LEU A 141 -7.66 -20.80 -9.34
C LEU A 141 -8.81 -21.31 -10.22
N ARG A 142 -8.53 -22.04 -11.30
CA ARG A 142 -9.58 -22.63 -12.14
C ARG A 142 -10.46 -23.60 -11.37
N LYS A 143 -9.87 -24.47 -10.55
CA LYS A 143 -10.62 -25.47 -9.77
C LYS A 143 -11.56 -24.84 -8.76
N ASN A 144 -11.12 -23.78 -8.07
CA ASN A 144 -11.88 -23.20 -6.96
C ASN A 144 -12.72 -21.98 -7.36
N TYR A 145 -12.39 -21.33 -8.47
CA TYR A 145 -13.02 -20.09 -8.96
C TYR A 145 -13.11 -20.12 -10.50
N PRO A 146 -13.87 -21.08 -11.07
CA PRO A 146 -13.95 -21.25 -12.52
C PRO A 146 -14.43 -19.97 -13.22
N GLY A 147 -13.73 -19.55 -14.28
CA GLY A 147 -14.07 -18.36 -15.07
C GLY A 147 -13.81 -17.00 -14.39
N VAL A 148 -13.25 -16.97 -13.18
CA VAL A 148 -13.00 -15.70 -12.45
C VAL A 148 -11.62 -15.11 -12.77
N TYR A 149 -10.62 -15.96 -12.93
CA TYR A 149 -9.21 -15.56 -13.15
C TYR A 149 -8.69 -15.95 -14.53
N GLU A 150 -9.61 -16.19 -15.45
CA GLU A 150 -9.33 -16.52 -16.84
C GLU A 150 -10.44 -15.96 -17.73
N ALA A 151 -10.10 -15.63 -18.96
CA ALA A 151 -11.03 -15.02 -19.89
C ALA A 151 -10.78 -15.45 -21.34
N LYS A 152 -11.84 -15.31 -22.14
CA LYS A 152 -11.79 -15.38 -23.59
C LYS A 152 -11.36 -14.03 -24.16
N THR A 153 -10.43 -14.09 -25.10
CA THR A 153 -10.05 -12.96 -25.96
C THR A 153 -9.46 -13.51 -27.26
N ASP A 154 -9.38 -12.67 -28.28
CA ASP A 154 -8.79 -13.02 -29.57
C ASP A 154 -7.32 -12.55 -29.62
N LEU A 155 -6.41 -13.52 -29.59
CA LEU A 155 -4.96 -13.34 -29.65
C LEU A 155 -4.41 -13.77 -31.01
N SER A 156 -3.40 -13.04 -31.49
CA SER A 156 -2.63 -13.47 -32.65
C SER A 156 -1.68 -14.60 -32.27
N GLU A 157 -1.82 -15.76 -32.92
CA GLU A 157 -0.97 -16.94 -32.68
C GLU A 157 0.47 -16.77 -33.17
N THR A 158 0.67 -15.95 -34.20
CA THR A 158 1.96 -15.82 -34.90
C THR A 158 2.38 -14.37 -35.13
N GLY A 159 1.64 -13.41 -34.59
CA GLY A 159 1.90 -11.98 -34.75
C GLY A 159 1.77 -11.22 -33.44
N TRP A 160 1.99 -9.90 -33.53
CA TRP A 160 1.82 -8.99 -32.42
C TRP A 160 0.35 -8.82 -32.03
N PHE A 161 0.09 -8.73 -30.73
CA PHE A 161 -1.14 -8.19 -30.17
C PHE A 161 -0.79 -7.17 -29.08
N HIS A 162 -1.65 -6.16 -28.93
CA HIS A 162 -1.43 -5.08 -27.95
C HIS A 162 -2.10 -5.44 -26.62
N VAL A 163 -1.42 -5.15 -25.52
CA VAL A 163 -1.90 -5.41 -24.16
C VAL A 163 -1.80 -4.15 -23.32
N LYS A 164 -2.90 -3.80 -22.65
CA LYS A 164 -2.96 -2.78 -21.60
C LYS A 164 -3.49 -3.38 -20.31
N ILE A 165 -2.75 -3.23 -19.22
CA ILE A 165 -3.14 -3.66 -17.88
C ILE A 165 -3.26 -2.43 -17.00
N VAL A 166 -4.46 -2.15 -16.49
CA VAL A 166 -4.73 -1.06 -15.53
C VAL A 166 -4.86 -1.65 -14.14
N ILE A 167 -3.96 -1.25 -13.24
CA ILE A 167 -3.87 -1.72 -11.85
C ILE A 167 -4.26 -0.58 -10.91
N ALA A 168 -5.24 -0.83 -10.04
CA ALA A 168 -5.68 0.10 -9.00
C ALA A 168 -6.01 -0.66 -7.71
N GLY A 169 -5.23 -0.43 -6.65
CA GLY A 169 -5.43 -1.04 -5.35
C GLY A 169 -5.26 -2.57 -5.43
N VAL A 170 -6.35 -3.32 -5.28
CA VAL A 170 -6.36 -4.79 -5.40
C VAL A 170 -7.05 -5.29 -6.68
N THR A 171 -7.31 -4.39 -7.63
CA THR A 171 -7.95 -4.73 -8.91
C THR A 171 -6.98 -4.57 -10.07
N ALA A 172 -7.04 -5.50 -11.03
CA ALA A 172 -6.40 -5.38 -12.34
C ALA A 172 -7.43 -5.59 -13.45
N LYS A 173 -7.40 -4.71 -14.46
CA LYS A 173 -8.22 -4.79 -15.67
C LYS A 173 -7.30 -4.96 -16.87
N VAL A 174 -7.55 -5.97 -17.71
CA VAL A 174 -6.76 -6.28 -18.90
C VAL A 174 -7.58 -5.94 -20.13
N TYR A 175 -6.96 -5.27 -21.09
CA TYR A 175 -7.52 -4.94 -22.38
C TYR A 175 -6.56 -5.45 -23.46
N VAL A 176 -7.09 -6.10 -24.48
CA VAL A 176 -6.35 -6.64 -25.61
C VAL A 176 -6.79 -5.91 -26.89
N ASN A 177 -5.84 -5.59 -27.78
CA ASN A 177 -6.08 -4.95 -29.07
C ASN A 177 -6.98 -3.70 -28.97
N ASP A 178 -6.67 -2.82 -28.02
CA ASP A 178 -7.37 -1.55 -27.78
C ASP A 178 -8.88 -1.67 -27.50
N ALA A 179 -9.31 -2.82 -26.97
CA ALA A 179 -10.68 -3.01 -26.49
C ALA A 179 -11.12 -1.89 -25.53
N THR A 180 -12.36 -1.42 -25.70
CA THR A 180 -12.95 -0.37 -24.85
C THR A 180 -13.50 -0.90 -23.53
N THR A 181 -13.73 -2.20 -23.44
CA THR A 181 -14.09 -2.93 -22.23
C THR A 181 -13.01 -3.95 -21.86
N PRO A 182 -12.75 -4.21 -20.58
CA PRO A 182 -11.71 -5.14 -20.19
C PRO A 182 -12.08 -6.59 -20.52
N ASP A 183 -11.18 -7.32 -21.17
CA ASP A 183 -11.28 -8.76 -21.42
C ASP A 183 -11.21 -9.57 -20.11
N LEU A 184 -10.42 -9.12 -19.14
CA LEU A 184 -10.31 -9.74 -17.82
C LEU A 184 -10.34 -8.69 -16.72
N VAL A 185 -11.13 -8.95 -15.66
CA VAL A 185 -11.15 -8.14 -14.43
C VAL A 185 -10.85 -9.02 -13.23
N VAL A 186 -9.65 -8.86 -12.66
CA VAL A 186 -9.26 -9.47 -11.39
C VAL A 186 -9.61 -8.50 -10.28
N LYS A 187 -10.56 -8.84 -9.40
CA LYS A 187 -11.06 -7.93 -8.35
C LYS A 187 -10.27 -8.00 -7.04
N ASP A 188 -9.51 -9.08 -6.83
CA ASP A 188 -8.82 -9.39 -5.59
C ASP A 188 -7.43 -10.00 -5.82
N LEU A 189 -6.50 -9.15 -6.24
CA LEU A 189 -5.07 -9.47 -6.37
C LEU A 189 -4.55 -10.13 -5.07
N LYS A 190 -3.96 -11.31 -5.19
CA LYS A 190 -3.72 -12.24 -4.08
C LYS A 190 -2.54 -11.86 -3.19
N HIS A 191 -1.67 -10.96 -3.63
CA HIS A 191 -0.67 -10.30 -2.78
C HIS A 191 -1.20 -9.02 -2.12
N GLY A 192 -2.49 -8.69 -2.29
CA GLY A 192 -3.13 -7.52 -1.69
C GLY A 192 -2.51 -6.20 -2.16
N LEU A 193 -2.61 -5.17 -1.31
CA LEU A 193 -1.92 -3.90 -1.52
C LEU A 193 -0.41 -4.13 -1.35
N SER A 194 0.28 -4.23 -2.47
CA SER A 194 1.72 -4.47 -2.55
C SER A 194 2.35 -3.60 -3.62
N GLU A 195 3.65 -3.39 -3.50
CA GLU A 195 4.45 -2.61 -4.43
C GLU A 195 5.72 -3.43 -4.76
N GLY A 196 6.23 -3.27 -5.98
CA GLY A 196 7.47 -3.91 -6.39
C GLY A 196 7.79 -3.68 -7.85
N GLY A 197 8.69 -4.46 -8.41
CA GLY A 197 9.10 -4.28 -9.81
C GLY A 197 8.02 -4.67 -10.82
N VAL A 198 8.23 -4.23 -12.06
CA VAL A 198 7.56 -4.76 -13.26
C VAL A 198 8.51 -5.73 -13.96
N GLY A 199 7.95 -6.77 -14.55
CA GLY A 199 8.72 -7.79 -15.25
C GLY A 199 7.97 -8.41 -16.42
N LEU A 200 8.72 -9.08 -17.27
CA LEU A 200 8.24 -9.90 -18.37
C LEU A 200 8.38 -11.36 -17.97
N THR A 201 7.40 -12.19 -18.33
CA THR A 201 7.41 -13.61 -18.03
C THR A 201 7.16 -14.46 -19.26
N THR A 202 7.76 -15.65 -19.28
CA THR A 202 7.38 -16.71 -20.21
C THR A 202 7.42 -18.04 -19.50
N TYR A 203 6.53 -18.96 -19.89
CA TYR A 203 6.59 -20.34 -19.42
C TYR A 203 7.09 -21.29 -20.52
N HIS A 204 8.06 -22.14 -20.17
CA HIS A 204 8.68 -23.19 -20.99
C HIS A 204 9.45 -22.78 -22.25
N LYS A 205 8.89 -21.89 -23.08
CA LYS A 205 9.44 -21.51 -24.39
C LYS A 205 10.00 -20.08 -24.36
N SER A 206 9.75 -19.30 -25.39
CA SER A 206 10.16 -17.91 -25.49
C SER A 206 9.00 -17.01 -25.90
N ALA A 207 9.22 -15.71 -25.72
CA ALA A 207 8.26 -14.64 -25.96
C ALA A 207 8.99 -13.40 -26.48
N TYR A 208 8.34 -12.63 -27.35
CA TYR A 208 8.81 -11.32 -27.79
C TYR A 208 7.95 -10.21 -27.18
N PHE A 209 8.59 -9.14 -26.72
CA PHE A 209 7.93 -7.97 -26.12
C PHE A 209 8.49 -6.69 -26.72
N ALA A 210 7.63 -5.81 -27.19
CA ALA A 210 8.01 -4.50 -27.72
C ALA A 210 7.20 -3.38 -27.06
N ASN A 211 7.67 -2.14 -27.20
CA ASN A 211 6.93 -0.94 -26.79
C ASN A 211 6.45 -0.94 -25.33
N LEU A 212 7.20 -1.55 -24.41
CA LEU A 212 6.86 -1.58 -22.98
C LEU A 212 6.85 -0.16 -22.40
N LYS A 213 5.66 0.31 -22.02
CA LYS A 213 5.40 1.55 -21.32
C LYS A 213 4.77 1.24 -19.96
N VAL A 214 5.38 1.76 -18.90
CA VAL A 214 4.86 1.67 -17.54
C VAL A 214 4.55 3.09 -17.09
N THR A 215 3.29 3.36 -16.81
CA THR A 215 2.78 4.66 -16.37
C THR A 215 2.21 4.49 -14.97
N PRO A 216 2.96 4.77 -13.89
CA PRO A 216 2.40 4.75 -12.53
C PRO A 216 1.17 5.67 -12.41
N ALA A 217 0.23 5.32 -11.53
CA ALA A 217 -1.02 6.07 -11.35
C ALA A 217 -0.82 7.51 -10.82
N ASP A 218 0.42 7.91 -10.52
CA ASP A 218 0.80 9.28 -10.17
C ASP A 218 1.68 9.91 -11.29
N ALA A 219 1.09 10.05 -12.47
CA ALA A 219 1.44 11.08 -13.45
C ALA A 219 0.35 12.18 -13.51
N ASP A 220 -0.22 12.50 -12.35
CA ASP A 220 -0.93 13.75 -12.09
C ASP A 220 0.12 14.80 -11.63
N PRO A 221 0.34 15.91 -12.35
CA PRO A 221 1.39 16.89 -12.04
C PRO A 221 1.33 17.53 -10.64
N GLY A 222 0.23 17.32 -9.89
CA GLY A 222 0.07 17.81 -8.52
C GLY A 222 0.33 16.79 -7.41
N ARG A 223 0.51 15.50 -7.72
CA ARG A 223 0.63 14.44 -6.70
C ARG A 223 2.05 13.89 -6.64
N ASN A 224 2.80 14.35 -5.64
CA ASN A 224 4.12 13.81 -5.33
C ASN A 224 3.99 12.30 -5.03
N PRO A 225 4.83 11.41 -5.60
CA PRO A 225 4.87 9.95 -5.30
C PRO A 225 5.43 9.67 -3.90
N ARG A 226 4.92 10.39 -2.89
CA ARG A 226 5.26 10.23 -1.50
C ARG A 226 4.41 9.11 -0.91
N ARG A 227 5.03 8.25 -0.10
CA ARG A 227 4.27 7.38 0.82
C ARG A 227 3.22 8.22 1.55
N CYS A 228 2.01 7.70 1.65
CA CYS A 228 0.91 8.36 2.35
C CYS A 228 1.39 8.76 3.75
N ARG A 229 1.37 10.07 4.03
CA ARG A 229 1.95 10.64 5.23
C ARG A 229 0.92 10.73 6.35
N LEU A 230 1.19 9.99 7.41
CA LEU A 230 0.49 10.09 8.69
C LEU A 230 1.23 11.10 9.56
N LEU A 231 0.67 12.31 9.68
CA LEU A 231 1.19 13.33 10.57
C LEU A 231 0.61 13.12 11.98
N PHE A 232 1.47 12.71 12.90
CA PHE A 232 1.21 12.64 14.32
C PHE A 232 1.61 13.99 14.97
N THR A 233 0.65 14.75 15.47
CA THR A 233 0.95 16.01 16.18
C THR A 233 1.30 15.75 17.65
N ARG A 234 2.18 16.59 18.21
CA ARG A 234 2.48 16.72 19.64
C ARG A 234 2.33 18.15 20.17
N ALA A 235 1.82 19.05 19.32
CA ALA A 235 1.69 20.47 19.63
C ALA A 235 0.77 20.74 20.84
N HIS A 236 -0.13 19.82 21.15
CA HIS A 236 -1.16 19.97 22.19
C HIS A 236 -0.94 19.00 23.36
N GLY A 237 0.30 18.55 23.57
CA GLY A 237 0.67 17.68 24.69
C GLY A 237 0.28 16.22 24.49
N GLU A 238 0.08 15.79 23.25
CA GLU A 238 -0.06 14.39 22.86
C GLU A 238 1.20 13.60 23.24
N TRP A 239 1.02 12.32 23.53
CA TRP A 239 2.14 11.42 23.78
C TRP A 239 2.92 11.12 22.50
N LYS A 240 4.15 10.61 22.62
CA LYS A 240 4.82 10.03 21.45
C LYS A 240 3.97 8.90 20.86
N PRO A 241 3.95 8.73 19.52
CA PRO A 241 3.24 7.63 18.91
C PRO A 241 3.70 6.31 19.54
N PRO A 242 2.77 5.45 20.01
CA PRO A 242 3.15 4.16 20.58
C PRO A 242 4.02 3.38 19.60
N SER A 243 5.14 2.83 20.07
CA SER A 243 6.14 2.20 19.17
C SER A 243 5.53 1.06 18.33
N ARG A 244 4.58 0.31 18.90
CA ARG A 244 3.82 -0.73 18.19
C ARG A 244 2.93 -0.16 17.09
N LEU A 245 2.35 1.02 17.30
CA LEU A 245 1.53 1.71 16.32
C LEU A 245 2.39 2.26 15.18
N ALA A 246 3.51 2.93 15.49
CA ALA A 246 4.45 3.43 14.49
C ALA A 246 4.96 2.29 13.59
N LYS A 247 5.40 1.17 14.19
CA LYS A 247 5.79 -0.05 13.46
C LYS A 247 4.65 -0.69 12.68
N LEU A 248 3.39 -0.52 13.10
CA LEU A 248 2.24 -1.00 12.34
C LEU A 248 2.01 -0.15 11.09
N ALA A 249 2.01 1.18 11.24
CA ALA A 249 1.85 2.15 10.16
C ALA A 249 2.96 2.00 9.11
N GLU A 250 4.22 1.87 9.52
CA GLU A 250 5.35 1.61 8.62
C GLU A 250 5.19 0.29 7.84
N ARG A 251 4.70 -0.77 8.51
CA ARG A 251 4.48 -2.08 7.87
C ARG A 251 3.40 -2.05 6.79
N ILE A 252 2.42 -1.16 6.90
CA ILE A 252 1.40 -0.93 5.85
C ILE A 252 1.79 0.18 4.88
N GLY A 253 3.04 0.67 4.93
CA GLY A 253 3.61 1.57 3.92
C GLY A 253 3.39 3.06 4.17
N LEU A 254 2.98 3.48 5.37
CA LEU A 254 2.82 4.90 5.70
C LEU A 254 4.15 5.57 6.05
N ASP A 255 4.28 6.85 5.70
CA ASP A 255 5.33 7.75 6.19
C ASP A 255 4.83 8.40 7.48
N VAL A 256 5.30 7.91 8.63
CA VAL A 256 4.89 8.44 9.94
C VAL A 256 5.78 9.63 10.28
N VAL A 257 5.20 10.81 10.32
CA VAL A 257 5.89 12.04 10.71
C VAL A 257 5.34 12.51 12.05
N THR A 258 6.23 12.83 12.99
CA THR A 258 5.84 13.46 14.25
C THR A 258 6.23 14.93 14.20
N SER A 259 5.33 15.83 14.61
CA SER A 259 5.61 17.27 14.68
C SER A 259 5.21 17.87 16.01
N ASP A 260 6.07 18.73 16.57
CA ASP A 260 5.76 19.58 17.73
C ASP A 260 5.26 20.98 17.31
N GLU A 261 5.27 21.27 16.00
CA GLU A 261 4.87 22.57 15.46
C GLU A 261 3.35 22.74 15.51
N ALA A 262 2.90 24.00 15.65
CA ALA A 262 1.48 24.35 15.60
C ALA A 262 0.79 23.83 14.33
N ILE A 263 -0.48 23.49 14.46
CA ILE A 263 -1.26 22.96 13.34
C ILE A 263 -1.66 24.12 12.41
N THR A 264 -0.97 24.23 11.29
CA THR A 264 -1.17 25.30 10.30
C THR A 264 -1.39 24.69 8.92
N PRO A 265 -1.91 25.45 7.94
CA PRO A 265 -2.00 24.97 6.56
C PRO A 265 -0.64 24.51 6.00
N ASN A 266 0.46 25.12 6.44
CA ASN A 266 1.81 24.73 6.00
C ASN A 266 2.25 23.40 6.60
N THR A 267 2.05 23.17 7.90
CA THR A 267 2.41 21.89 8.54
C THR A 267 1.55 20.74 8.04
N LEU A 268 0.30 21.02 7.68
CA LEU A 268 -0.62 20.04 7.09
C LEU A 268 -0.42 19.80 5.60
N ARG A 269 0.26 20.69 4.86
CA ARG A 269 0.39 20.65 3.39
C ARG A 269 0.89 19.31 2.83
N SER A 270 1.74 18.64 3.59
CA SER A 270 2.37 17.38 3.17
C SER A 270 1.73 16.13 3.78
N ALA A 271 0.76 16.31 4.68
CA ALA A 271 0.08 15.21 5.35
C ALA A 271 -1.09 14.72 4.49
N ASP A 272 -1.36 13.41 4.52
CA ASP A 272 -2.60 12.83 4.01
C ASP A 272 -3.58 12.56 5.15
N VAL A 273 -3.05 12.23 6.32
CA VAL A 273 -3.81 12.00 7.54
C VAL A 273 -3.20 12.82 8.67
N LEU A 274 -4.03 13.60 9.36
CA LEU A 274 -3.69 14.19 10.65
C LEU A 274 -4.18 13.25 11.76
N PHE A 275 -3.28 12.87 12.67
CA PHE A 275 -3.60 12.08 13.83
C PHE A 275 -3.35 12.87 15.12
N ILE A 276 -4.44 13.15 15.83
CA ILE A 276 -4.47 13.83 17.13
C ILE A 276 -4.78 12.76 18.18
N PHE A 277 -3.77 12.38 18.96
CA PHE A 277 -3.87 11.28 19.92
C PHE A 277 -3.76 11.81 21.35
N MET A 278 -4.87 11.81 22.08
CA MET A 278 -4.94 12.14 23.50
C MET A 278 -4.35 13.54 23.85
N PRO A 279 -4.80 14.64 23.20
CA PRO A 279 -4.31 15.98 23.49
C PRO A 279 -4.67 16.42 24.91
N THR A 280 -3.87 17.31 25.50
CA THR A 280 -4.05 17.83 26.87
C THR A 280 -4.11 19.36 26.95
N LYS A 281 -3.85 20.04 25.83
CA LYS A 281 -3.85 21.51 25.68
C LYS A 281 -4.95 21.98 24.71
N PRO A 282 -5.43 23.23 24.84
CA PRO A 282 -6.42 23.81 23.94
C PRO A 282 -5.89 24.04 22.53
N PHE A 283 -6.77 23.92 21.53
CA PHE A 283 -6.53 24.35 20.16
C PHE A 283 -6.95 25.82 19.96
N THR A 284 -6.19 26.57 19.17
CA THR A 284 -6.55 27.94 18.77
C THR A 284 -7.62 27.95 17.66
N ASP A 285 -8.26 29.09 17.40
CA ASP A 285 -9.16 29.23 16.24
C ASP A 285 -8.43 29.05 14.92
N GLY A 286 -7.18 29.51 14.83
CA GLY A 286 -6.33 29.30 13.65
C GLY A 286 -6.10 27.81 13.36
N GLU A 287 -5.84 27.01 14.39
CA GLU A 287 -5.66 25.57 14.26
C GLU A 287 -6.97 24.85 13.91
N ARG A 288 -8.08 25.25 14.55
CA ARG A 288 -9.41 24.74 14.18
C ARG A 288 -9.72 24.97 12.70
N ASN A 289 -9.46 26.17 12.22
CA ASN A 289 -9.63 26.53 10.82
C ASN A 289 -8.68 25.77 9.90
N ALA A 290 -7.41 25.56 10.31
CA ALA A 290 -6.44 24.79 9.55
C ALA A 290 -6.87 23.32 9.40
N VAL A 291 -7.30 22.67 10.48
CA VAL A 291 -7.82 21.29 10.45
C VAL A 291 -9.08 21.22 9.59
N ALA A 292 -10.00 22.16 9.76
CA ALA A 292 -11.22 22.19 8.96
C ALA A 292 -10.92 22.33 7.46
N GLY A 293 -10.01 23.26 7.10
CA GLY A 293 -9.55 23.47 5.74
C GLY A 293 -8.82 22.25 5.15
N PHE A 294 -7.96 21.61 5.94
CA PHE A 294 -7.27 20.38 5.55
C PHE A 294 -8.25 19.26 5.21
N VAL A 295 -9.19 18.97 6.10
CA VAL A 295 -10.18 17.91 5.87
C VAL A 295 -11.10 18.25 4.70
N LYS A 296 -11.59 19.49 4.60
CA LYS A 296 -12.38 19.96 3.44
C LYS A 296 -11.56 19.96 2.13
N GLY A 297 -10.24 20.05 2.23
CA GLY A 297 -9.29 20.04 1.12
C GLY A 297 -8.89 18.65 0.63
N GLY A 298 -9.28 17.58 1.33
CA GLY A 298 -8.88 16.21 0.97
C GLY A 298 -8.02 15.50 2.02
N GLY A 299 -7.72 16.12 3.16
CA GLY A 299 -7.06 15.45 4.28
C GLY A 299 -8.00 14.51 5.05
N SER A 300 -7.48 13.44 5.64
CA SER A 300 -8.21 12.60 6.60
C SER A 300 -7.86 13.00 8.04
N LEU A 301 -8.78 12.79 8.99
CA LEU A 301 -8.55 13.06 10.41
C LEU A 301 -8.79 11.81 11.25
N LEU A 302 -7.83 11.48 12.11
CA LEU A 302 -8.01 10.53 13.21
C LEU A 302 -7.90 11.31 14.52
N LEU A 303 -8.96 11.28 15.33
CA LEU A 303 -9.00 11.92 16.65
C LEU A 303 -9.32 10.88 17.71
N VAL A 304 -8.51 10.86 18.77
CA VAL A 304 -8.72 10.01 19.94
C VAL A 304 -8.64 10.87 21.18
N LEU A 305 -9.69 10.84 22.02
CA LEU A 305 -9.70 11.54 23.31
C LEU A 305 -10.19 10.57 24.40
N ASP A 306 -9.42 10.45 25.47
CA ASP A 306 -9.65 9.55 26.59
C ASP A 306 -10.12 10.36 27.82
N GLU A 307 -10.68 9.72 28.85
CA GLU A 307 -11.61 10.27 29.87
C GLU A 307 -11.22 11.60 30.56
N GLU A 308 -12.19 12.28 31.20
CA GLU A 308 -12.05 13.66 31.70
C GLU A 308 -10.87 13.86 32.67
N GLN A 309 -10.57 12.86 33.49
CA GLN A 309 -9.44 12.91 34.43
C GLN A 309 -8.09 13.03 33.72
N ARG A 310 -7.93 12.41 32.54
CA ARG A 310 -6.67 12.40 31.78
C ARG A 310 -6.65 13.49 30.72
N GLN A 311 -7.76 13.69 30.00
CA GLN A 311 -7.90 14.72 28.97
C GLN A 311 -9.24 15.43 29.11
N SER A 312 -9.22 16.64 29.67
CA SER A 312 -10.44 17.41 29.85
C SER A 312 -11.04 17.86 28.50
N LEU A 313 -12.30 17.52 28.27
CA LEU A 313 -13.00 17.88 27.04
C LEU A 313 -13.17 19.40 26.91
N LYS A 314 -13.51 20.06 28.03
CA LYS A 314 -13.65 21.52 28.08
C LYS A 314 -12.31 22.23 27.85
N LYS A 315 -11.25 21.77 28.52
CA LYS A 315 -9.92 22.39 28.43
C LYS A 315 -9.30 22.24 27.04
N THR A 316 -9.41 21.07 26.43
CA THR A 316 -8.84 20.81 25.10
C THR A 316 -9.67 21.46 24.00
N GLY A 317 -11.00 21.55 24.17
CA GLY A 317 -11.90 22.12 23.18
C GLY A 317 -11.97 21.32 21.88
N VAL A 318 -11.64 20.02 21.92
CA VAL A 318 -11.54 19.17 20.71
C VAL A 318 -12.85 19.02 19.94
N ASN A 319 -13.99 19.20 20.59
CA ASN A 319 -15.28 19.25 19.89
C ASN A 319 -15.34 20.38 18.85
N GLY A 320 -14.60 21.47 19.04
CA GLY A 320 -14.45 22.53 18.04
C GLY A 320 -13.75 22.09 16.75
N LEU A 321 -12.98 20.99 16.77
CA LEU A 321 -12.33 20.42 15.57
C LEU A 321 -13.29 19.56 14.75
N ILE A 322 -14.24 18.89 15.41
CA ILE A 322 -15.08 17.85 14.81
C ILE A 322 -16.54 18.26 14.61
N ALA A 323 -17.02 19.29 15.32
CA ALA A 323 -18.35 19.85 15.12
C ALA A 323 -18.65 20.28 13.67
N PRO A 324 -17.70 20.88 12.91
CA PRO A 324 -17.93 21.20 11.49
C PRO A 324 -18.25 20.00 10.59
N PHE A 325 -18.02 18.78 11.09
CA PHE A 325 -18.24 17.53 10.39
C PHE A 325 -19.39 16.71 10.99
N GLY A 326 -20.20 17.34 11.85
CA GLY A 326 -21.39 16.72 12.45
C GLY A 326 -21.05 15.65 13.49
N MET A 327 -19.90 15.78 14.17
CA MET A 327 -19.46 14.84 15.20
C MET A 327 -19.15 15.57 16.51
N ALA A 328 -19.34 14.89 17.64
CA ALA A 328 -18.98 15.39 18.96
C ALA A 328 -18.64 14.24 19.92
N LEU A 329 -17.74 14.49 20.86
CA LEU A 329 -17.51 13.65 22.03
C LEU A 329 -18.43 14.09 23.17
N THR A 330 -18.97 13.11 23.90
CA THR A 330 -19.81 13.34 25.09
C THR A 330 -18.98 13.62 26.33
N GLU A 331 -19.62 13.90 27.46
CA GLU A 331 -19.00 13.66 28.78
C GLU A 331 -18.67 12.16 28.96
N ASP A 332 -17.94 11.84 30.03
CA ASP A 332 -17.60 10.46 30.35
C ASP A 332 -18.87 9.61 30.50
N THR A 333 -18.83 8.42 29.90
CA THR A 333 -19.88 7.42 30.07
C THR A 333 -19.79 6.81 31.47
N PRO A 334 -20.88 6.22 32.00
CA PRO A 334 -20.83 5.53 33.28
C PRO A 334 -19.68 4.52 33.31
N TYR A 335 -18.76 4.72 34.26
CA TYR A 335 -17.55 3.92 34.37
C TYR A 335 -17.90 2.46 34.64
N LEU A 336 -17.32 1.56 33.85
CA LEU A 336 -17.38 0.14 34.08
C LEU A 336 -16.07 -0.48 33.63
N HIS A 337 -15.26 -0.86 34.63
CA HIS A 337 -13.90 -1.32 34.45
C HIS A 337 -13.82 -2.51 33.49
N ASN A 338 -12.87 -2.45 32.55
CA ASN A 338 -12.54 -3.53 31.62
C ASN A 338 -13.79 -4.09 30.90
N ARG A 339 -14.76 -3.22 30.59
CA ARG A 339 -16.02 -3.61 29.92
C ARG A 339 -15.85 -3.93 28.45
N GLY A 340 -14.82 -3.44 27.79
CA GLY A 340 -14.61 -3.67 26.36
C GLY A 340 -15.61 -2.98 25.44
N ALA A 341 -15.26 -2.96 24.16
CA ALA A 341 -16.08 -2.48 23.05
C ALA A 341 -16.03 -3.49 21.89
N ILE A 342 -17.02 -3.47 21.01
CA ILE A 342 -17.02 -4.27 19.78
C ILE A 342 -17.07 -3.36 18.56
N ALA A 343 -16.07 -3.44 17.70
CA ALA A 343 -16.17 -2.88 16.35
C ALA A 343 -16.96 -3.85 15.47
N GLN A 344 -17.89 -3.33 14.68
CA GLN A 344 -18.72 -4.14 13.79
C GLN A 344 -18.06 -4.32 12.42
N LYS A 345 -18.43 -5.40 11.74
CA LYS A 345 -18.10 -5.57 10.31
C LYS A 345 -18.74 -4.42 9.53
N GLY A 346 -17.97 -3.74 8.68
CA GLY A 346 -18.46 -2.64 7.87
C GLY A 346 -17.39 -2.07 6.96
N VAL A 347 -17.53 -0.78 6.62
CA VAL A 347 -16.58 -0.11 5.71
C VAL A 347 -15.21 0.11 6.34
N VAL A 348 -15.14 0.26 7.66
CA VAL A 348 -13.88 0.44 8.40
C VAL A 348 -13.25 -0.91 8.73
N ASN A 349 -14.01 -1.88 9.25
CA ASN A 349 -13.48 -3.17 9.70
C ASN A 349 -14.02 -4.33 8.86
N ALA A 350 -13.13 -5.23 8.41
CA ALA A 350 -13.52 -6.36 7.56
C ALA A 350 -14.35 -7.44 8.29
N GLY A 351 -14.36 -7.40 9.63
CA GLY A 351 -15.14 -8.27 10.50
C GLY A 351 -15.29 -7.65 11.88
N ALA A 352 -16.05 -8.29 12.76
CA ALA A 352 -16.16 -7.82 14.15
C ALA A 352 -14.78 -7.84 14.85
N ARG A 353 -14.50 -6.85 15.71
CA ARG A 353 -13.24 -6.74 16.47
C ARG A 353 -13.55 -6.55 17.94
N GLU A 354 -12.92 -7.36 18.79
CA GLU A 354 -12.90 -7.17 20.24
C GLU A 354 -11.89 -6.08 20.59
N VAL A 355 -12.38 -4.96 21.11
CA VAL A 355 -11.58 -3.75 21.37
C VAL A 355 -11.49 -3.51 22.88
N PRO A 356 -10.29 -3.24 23.43
CA PRO A 356 -10.16 -2.91 24.85
C PRO A 356 -10.81 -1.57 25.12
N TYR A 357 -11.56 -1.50 26.22
CA TYR A 357 -12.23 -0.29 26.71
C TYR A 357 -12.50 -0.47 28.21
N SER A 358 -12.22 0.53 29.02
CA SER A 358 -12.40 0.46 30.48
C SER A 358 -13.24 1.61 31.05
N GLY A 359 -13.43 2.67 30.27
CA GLY A 359 -14.02 3.93 30.66
C GLY A 359 -13.55 5.00 29.67
N GLY A 360 -14.34 6.05 29.49
CA GLY A 360 -14.10 7.04 28.45
C GLY A 360 -15.42 7.64 28.00
N ARG A 361 -15.43 8.16 26.78
CA ARG A 361 -16.58 8.89 26.22
C ARG A 361 -17.31 8.07 25.17
N ALA A 362 -18.49 8.55 24.81
CA ALA A 362 -19.16 8.16 23.58
C ALA A 362 -18.95 9.21 22.49
N VAL A 363 -19.08 8.79 21.24
CA VAL A 363 -19.11 9.66 20.06
C VAL A 363 -20.56 9.83 19.61
N ARG A 364 -20.98 11.08 19.42
CA ARG A 364 -22.27 11.45 18.82
C ARG A 364 -22.07 11.94 17.39
N GLY A 365 -23.05 11.66 16.55
CA GLY A 365 -23.01 12.01 15.13
C GLY A 365 -22.07 11.12 14.32
N GLY A 366 -21.98 11.39 13.01
CA GLY A 366 -21.36 10.46 12.06
C GLY A 366 -22.06 9.10 12.02
N THR A 367 -21.37 8.12 11.45
CA THR A 367 -21.80 6.72 11.40
C THR A 367 -21.03 5.92 12.46
N PRO A 368 -21.70 5.41 13.51
CA PRO A 368 -21.05 4.59 14.52
C PRO A 368 -20.60 3.25 13.92
N PHE A 369 -19.40 2.81 14.29
CA PHE A 369 -18.85 1.52 13.83
C PHE A 369 -18.25 0.68 14.96
N SER A 370 -18.07 1.27 16.15
CA SER A 370 -17.60 0.57 17.35
C SER A 370 -18.43 0.98 18.56
N PHE A 371 -18.90 0.01 19.33
CA PHE A 371 -19.90 0.19 20.38
C PHE A 371 -19.40 -0.32 21.73
N ILE A 372 -19.68 0.45 22.78
CA ILE A 372 -19.33 0.08 24.16
C ILE A 372 -20.23 -1.08 24.61
N LEU A 373 -19.68 -2.07 25.30
CA LEU A 373 -20.43 -3.25 25.76
C LEU A 373 -21.04 -3.05 27.17
N ASP A 374 -22.27 -3.50 27.41
CA ASP A 374 -22.92 -3.54 28.74
C ASP A 374 -22.36 -4.65 29.65
N ARG A 375 -22.89 -4.85 30.87
CA ARG A 375 -22.38 -5.90 31.78
C ARG A 375 -22.51 -7.29 31.17
N GLU A 376 -23.56 -7.55 30.40
CA GLU A 376 -23.85 -8.82 29.76
C GLU A 376 -23.04 -9.07 28.48
N GLY A 377 -22.32 -8.06 27.98
CA GLY A 377 -21.51 -8.16 26.77
C GLY A 377 -22.25 -7.89 25.47
N ARG A 378 -23.40 -7.23 25.57
CA ARG A 378 -24.17 -6.74 24.43
C ARG A 378 -23.68 -5.34 24.06
N ALA A 379 -23.64 -5.05 22.77
CA ALA A 379 -23.36 -3.72 22.27
C ALA A 379 -24.47 -2.75 22.71
N THR A 380 -24.09 -1.64 23.33
CA THR A 380 -25.00 -0.54 23.65
C THR A 380 -25.16 0.41 22.46
N GLU A 381 -26.07 1.37 22.57
CA GLU A 381 -26.20 2.48 21.61
C GLU A 381 -25.02 3.49 21.68
N LEU A 382 -24.21 3.43 22.74
CA LEU A 382 -23.09 4.34 22.93
C LEU A 382 -21.93 3.93 22.03
N ALA A 383 -21.64 4.77 21.04
CA ALA A 383 -20.53 4.56 20.14
C ALA A 383 -19.20 4.83 20.85
N HIS A 384 -18.36 3.80 20.96
CA HIS A 384 -16.94 3.96 21.26
C HIS A 384 -16.23 4.68 20.10
N GLY A 385 -16.66 4.43 18.86
CA GLY A 385 -16.09 5.01 17.67
C GLY A 385 -17.09 5.26 16.55
N ALA A 386 -16.96 6.40 15.89
CA ALA A 386 -17.76 6.77 14.72
C ALA A 386 -16.86 7.36 13.62
N TYR A 387 -17.35 7.32 12.38
CA TYR A 387 -16.68 7.92 11.24
C TYR A 387 -17.62 8.87 10.48
N THR A 388 -17.07 9.77 9.69
CA THR A 388 -17.81 10.47 8.64
C THR A 388 -16.98 10.57 7.37
N VAL A 389 -17.65 10.72 6.23
CA VAL A 389 -17.03 10.90 4.92
C VAL A 389 -17.55 12.19 4.30
N THR A 390 -16.66 13.12 3.96
CA THR A 390 -17.07 14.38 3.32
C THR A 390 -17.42 14.15 1.85
N PRO A 391 -18.12 15.09 1.18
CA PRO A 391 -18.42 14.99 -0.25
C PRO A 391 -17.18 14.81 -1.15
N LYS A 392 -16.00 15.26 -0.70
CA LYS A 392 -14.72 15.06 -1.41
C LYS A 392 -14.00 13.75 -1.03
N GLY A 393 -14.70 12.84 -0.36
CA GLY A 393 -14.15 11.55 0.08
C GLY A 393 -13.21 11.63 1.28
N SER A 394 -13.14 12.77 1.99
CA SER A 394 -12.32 12.90 3.20
C SER A 394 -12.89 12.10 4.34
N ARG A 395 -12.03 11.33 5.01
CA ARG A 395 -12.43 10.36 6.02
C ARG A 395 -12.02 10.86 7.40
N ILE A 396 -12.96 10.85 8.32
CA ILE A 396 -12.74 11.27 9.70
C ILE A 396 -13.14 10.11 10.59
N ILE A 397 -12.29 9.74 11.55
CA ILE A 397 -12.62 8.82 12.63
C ILE A 397 -12.40 9.53 13.95
N VAL A 398 -13.38 9.40 14.84
CA VAL A 398 -13.30 9.85 16.23
C VAL A 398 -13.51 8.65 17.14
N LEU A 399 -12.65 8.49 18.15
CA LEU A 399 -12.77 7.49 19.20
C LEU A 399 -12.78 8.15 20.57
N GLY A 400 -13.65 7.67 21.46
CA GLY A 400 -13.81 8.17 22.83
C GLY A 400 -12.86 7.57 23.86
N GLU A 401 -11.85 6.81 23.43
CA GLU A 401 -10.87 6.10 24.27
C GLU A 401 -9.67 5.63 23.40
N GLY A 402 -8.47 5.48 23.98
CA GLY A 402 -7.21 5.15 23.30
C GLY A 402 -6.53 3.80 23.60
N MET A 403 -7.05 2.92 24.46
CA MET A 403 -6.44 1.64 24.86
C MET A 403 -6.13 0.74 23.68
N ALA A 404 -6.94 0.77 22.63
CA ALA A 404 -6.70 0.03 21.39
C ALA A 404 -5.39 0.46 20.72
N PHE A 405 -5.12 1.77 20.68
CA PHE A 405 -3.89 2.36 20.13
C PHE A 405 -2.67 2.14 21.03
N LEU A 406 -2.91 1.88 22.32
CA LEU A 406 -1.91 1.46 23.29
C LEU A 406 -1.68 -0.06 23.32
N PHE A 407 -2.44 -0.84 22.55
CA PHE A 407 -2.36 -2.31 22.49
C PHE A 407 -2.54 -2.97 23.86
N MET A 408 -3.44 -2.45 24.69
CA MET A 408 -3.63 -2.91 26.07
C MET A 408 -4.45 -4.22 26.17
N GLY A 409 -5.24 -4.54 25.15
CA GLY A 409 -6.06 -5.75 25.14
C GLY A 409 -5.26 -7.01 24.83
N GLY A 410 -5.46 -8.06 25.64
CA GLY A 410 -4.77 -9.33 25.57
C GLY A 410 -5.65 -10.47 25.03
N LYS A 411 -5.02 -11.51 24.46
CA LYS A 411 -5.72 -12.72 23.98
C LYS A 411 -6.45 -13.50 25.08
N THR A 412 -5.95 -13.40 26.31
CA THR A 412 -6.48 -14.06 27.50
C THR A 412 -7.22 -13.09 28.42
N GLY A 413 -7.41 -11.84 27.99
CA GLY A 413 -8.13 -10.86 28.77
C GLY A 413 -9.60 -11.24 28.93
N VAL A 414 -10.17 -10.97 30.11
CA VAL A 414 -11.56 -11.31 30.44
C VAL A 414 -12.28 -10.05 30.88
N ARG A 415 -13.47 -9.80 30.35
CA ARG A 415 -14.25 -8.58 30.65
C ARG A 415 -14.58 -8.51 32.14
N LEU A 416 -14.71 -7.29 32.65
CA LEU A 416 -15.12 -7.02 34.04
C LEU A 416 -14.21 -7.63 35.12
N THR A 417 -12.97 -7.95 34.75
CA THR A 417 -11.94 -8.42 35.68
C THR A 417 -10.90 -7.34 35.93
N GLY A 418 -10.18 -7.45 37.04
CA GLY A 418 -9.22 -6.45 37.49
C GLY A 418 -9.87 -5.38 38.37
N THR A 419 -9.11 -4.87 39.33
CA THR A 419 -9.52 -3.77 40.22
C THR A 419 -8.62 -2.55 40.09
N LYS A 420 -7.40 -2.72 39.57
CA LYS A 420 -6.42 -1.66 39.34
C LYS A 420 -5.89 -1.70 37.91
N PRO A 421 -5.68 -0.54 37.26
CA PRO A 421 -5.25 -0.52 35.87
C PRO A 421 -3.94 -1.27 35.55
N ARG A 422 -3.01 -1.32 36.52
CA ARG A 422 -1.68 -1.96 36.34
C ARG A 422 -1.71 -3.48 36.35
N ASP A 423 -2.70 -4.07 37.03
CA ASP A 423 -2.79 -5.52 37.25
C ASP A 423 -3.87 -6.17 36.36
N THR A 424 -4.50 -5.38 35.50
CA THR A 424 -5.62 -5.81 34.67
C THR A 424 -5.14 -6.37 33.35
N ASN A 425 -5.44 -7.64 33.09
CA ASN A 425 -5.34 -8.22 31.76
C ASN A 425 -6.59 -7.82 30.95
N TYR A 426 -6.50 -6.70 30.25
CA TYR A 426 -7.67 -6.14 29.57
C TYR A 426 -8.18 -7.05 28.47
N TRP A 427 -9.50 -7.19 28.40
CA TRP A 427 -10.18 -7.84 27.28
C TRP A 427 -10.04 -7.00 26.01
N GLY A 428 -10.16 -7.62 24.84
CA GLY A 428 -10.09 -6.92 23.55
C GLY A 428 -8.85 -7.24 22.74
N LYS A 429 -8.76 -8.48 22.25
CA LYS A 429 -7.52 -9.02 21.63
C LYS A 429 -7.17 -8.43 20.26
N ASP A 430 -8.09 -7.67 19.63
CA ASP A 430 -7.99 -7.33 18.21
C ASP A 430 -7.35 -5.96 17.93
N SER A 431 -6.75 -5.31 18.92
CA SER A 431 -6.11 -3.98 18.80
C SER A 431 -5.21 -3.85 17.54
N SER A 432 -4.41 -4.89 17.23
CA SER A 432 -3.53 -4.88 16.06
C SER A 432 -4.28 -4.87 14.72
N VAL A 433 -5.38 -5.63 14.61
CA VAL A 433 -6.19 -5.69 13.40
C VAL A 433 -7.07 -4.44 13.29
N PHE A 434 -7.68 -4.03 14.40
CA PHE A 434 -8.52 -2.83 14.50
C PHE A 434 -7.75 -1.57 14.08
N ASN A 435 -6.57 -1.32 14.66
CA ASN A 435 -5.75 -0.15 14.31
C ASN A 435 -5.26 -0.21 12.86
N ARG A 436 -4.93 -1.40 12.34
CA ARG A 436 -4.49 -1.56 10.95
C ARG A 436 -5.61 -1.17 9.98
N GLU A 437 -6.80 -1.71 10.20
CA GLU A 437 -7.97 -1.47 9.35
C GLU A 437 -8.41 0.01 9.39
N ILE A 438 -8.34 0.66 10.55
CA ILE A 438 -8.57 2.12 10.66
C ILE A 438 -7.57 2.90 9.80
N LEU A 439 -6.27 2.60 9.93
CA LEU A 439 -5.24 3.31 9.16
C LEU A 439 -5.39 3.04 7.66
N GLU A 440 -5.56 1.78 7.25
CA GLU A 440 -5.79 1.40 5.86
C GLU A 440 -7.04 2.09 5.28
N TRP A 441 -8.12 2.20 6.06
CA TRP A 441 -9.32 2.91 5.63
C TRP A 441 -9.10 4.42 5.54
N LEU A 442 -8.40 5.06 6.47
CA LEU A 442 -8.12 6.50 6.38
C LEU A 442 -7.20 6.87 5.20
N THR A 443 -6.34 5.94 4.79
CA THR A 443 -5.32 6.14 3.75
C THR A 443 -5.65 5.47 2.42
N ALA A 444 -6.80 4.83 2.28
CA ALA A 444 -7.16 4.17 1.04
C ALA A 444 -7.33 5.21 -0.09
N PRO A 445 -7.00 4.86 -1.34
CA PRO A 445 -7.28 5.71 -2.49
C PRO A 445 -8.75 6.16 -2.50
N ARG A 446 -8.97 7.39 -2.95
CA ARG A 446 -10.27 8.05 -2.97
C ARG A 446 -10.80 8.17 -4.38
#